data_AF-A0A257AVL1-F1
#
_entry.id   AF-A0A257AVL1-F1
#
_cell.length_a   1.000
_cell.length_b   1.000
_cell.length_c   1.000
_cell.angle_alpha   90.00
_cell.angle_beta   90.00
_cell.angle_gamma   90.00
#
_symmetry.space_group_name_H-M   'P 1'
#
loop_
_entity.id
_entity.type
_entity.pdbx_description
1 polymer ?
#
loop_
_entity_poly.entity_id
_entity_poly.type
_entity_poly.pdbx_seq_one_letter_code
_entity_poly.pdbx_strand_id
1 'polypeptide(L)'
;LRYFLLREVPFGSDGNFSYDALVTRYNADLANGLGNLAARTLKLARDLGAEPGEFAHPAAAAAREAYEAFQFHRALASAWEIVTYLDGYLVEKAPWKQSREEAAATLRHALGGLQLVCELVEAAIPESVAKIRAQIEGAPLGPVFPRADAKEV
;
A
#
# COMPACT_ATOMS: atom_id res chain seq x y z
N LEU A 1 4.50 -9.93 10.51
CA LEU A 1 3.63 -10.46 11.59
C LEU A 1 2.46 -9.53 11.94
N ARG A 2 2.67 -8.28 12.41
CA ARG A 2 1.60 -7.34 12.80
C ARG A 2 0.44 -7.26 11.80
N TYR A 3 0.75 -6.99 10.54
CA TYR A 3 -0.22 -6.96 9.44
C TYR A 3 -1.07 -8.23 9.37
N PHE A 4 -0.43 -9.40 9.35
CA PHE A 4 -1.12 -10.68 9.24
C PHE A 4 -2.12 -10.89 10.36
N LEU A 5 -1.71 -10.66 11.61
CA LEU A 5 -2.58 -10.83 12.78
C LEU A 5 -3.81 -9.91 12.72
N LEU A 6 -3.62 -8.65 12.34
CA LEU A 6 -4.71 -7.69 12.21
C LEU A 6 -5.61 -7.95 11.00
N ARG A 7 -5.07 -8.58 9.94
CA ARG A 7 -5.77 -8.80 8.66
C ARG A 7 -6.55 -10.10 8.61
N GLU A 8 -6.03 -11.17 9.20
CA GLU A 8 -6.58 -12.53 9.14
C GLU A 8 -7.48 -12.90 10.32
N VAL A 9 -7.26 -12.30 11.49
CA VAL A 9 -8.00 -12.67 12.70
C VAL A 9 -9.09 -11.63 12.95
N PRO A 10 -10.38 -11.94 12.70
CA PRO A 10 -11.46 -11.08 13.15
C PRO A 10 -11.35 -10.92 14.67
N PHE A 11 -11.37 -9.69 15.13
CA PHE A 11 -11.27 -9.40 16.56
C PHE A 11 -12.41 -10.09 17.31
N GLY A 12 -12.08 -10.92 18.31
CA GLY A 12 -13.05 -11.69 19.11
C GLY A 12 -13.41 -13.08 18.56
N SER A 13 -12.75 -13.56 17.49
CA SER A 13 -12.89 -14.94 16.99
C SER A 13 -11.58 -15.71 17.12
N ASP A 14 -11.66 -17.04 17.21
CA ASP A 14 -10.47 -17.91 17.15
C ASP A 14 -9.87 -17.87 15.74
N GLY A 15 -8.61 -17.46 15.63
CA GLY A 15 -7.86 -17.41 14.38
C GLY A 15 -6.97 -18.64 14.22
N ASN A 16 -6.99 -19.27 13.05
CA ASN A 16 -6.05 -20.35 12.74
C ASN A 16 -4.75 -19.75 12.18
N PHE A 17 -3.64 -19.93 12.91
CA PHE A 17 -2.33 -19.45 12.49
C PHE A 17 -1.55 -20.56 11.77
N SER A 18 -1.00 -20.26 10.60
CA SER A 18 0.06 -21.07 9.99
C SER A 18 1.11 -20.19 9.33
N TYR A 19 2.37 -20.65 9.34
CA TYR A 19 3.46 -19.96 8.67
C TYR A 19 3.22 -19.82 7.16
N ASP A 20 2.64 -20.85 6.53
CA ASP A 20 2.27 -20.81 5.11
C ASP A 20 1.23 -19.72 4.81
N ALA A 21 0.22 -19.57 5.66
CA ALA A 21 -0.78 -18.51 5.50
C ALA A 21 -0.13 -17.12 5.67
N LEU A 22 0.77 -16.98 6.66
CA LEU A 22 1.51 -15.75 6.89
C LEU A 22 2.36 -15.36 5.68
N VAL A 23 3.14 -16.29 5.15
CA VAL A 23 4.00 -16.06 3.98
C VAL A 23 3.17 -15.75 2.75
N THR A 24 2.08 -16.50 2.52
CA THR A 24 1.16 -16.27 1.40
C THR A 24 0.56 -14.87 1.45
N ARG A 25 0.00 -14.48 2.59
CA ARG A 25 -0.61 -13.15 2.78
C ARG A 25 0.42 -12.04 2.68
N TYR A 26 1.60 -12.22 3.28
CA TYR A 26 2.70 -11.26 3.19
C TYR A 26 3.09 -11.01 1.72
N ASN A 27 3.31 -12.08 0.96
CA ASN A 27 3.75 -11.97 -0.42
C ASN A 27 2.65 -11.40 -1.32
N ALA A 28 1.40 -11.83 -1.14
CA ALA A 28 0.27 -11.36 -1.93
C ALA A 28 -0.03 -9.87 -1.66
N ASP A 29 -0.28 -9.52 -0.41
CA ASP A 29 -0.80 -8.21 -0.07
C ASP A 29 0.35 -7.18 -0.01
N LEU A 30 1.43 -7.47 0.72
CA LEU A 30 2.50 -6.51 0.98
C LEU A 30 3.51 -6.45 -0.15
N ALA A 31 4.17 -7.56 -0.49
CA ALA A 31 5.21 -7.53 -1.51
C ALA A 31 4.63 -7.25 -2.91
N ASN A 32 3.63 -8.04 -3.33
CA ASN A 32 3.06 -7.93 -4.66
C ASN A 32 2.03 -6.80 -4.81
N GLY A 33 1.34 -6.43 -3.73
CA GLY A 33 0.40 -5.30 -3.72
C GLY A 33 1.10 -3.98 -3.45
N LEU A 34 1.11 -3.55 -2.18
CA LEU A 34 1.59 -2.23 -1.77
C LEU A 34 3.04 -1.96 -2.20
N GLY A 35 3.92 -2.96 -2.09
CA GLY A 35 5.33 -2.87 -2.47
C GLY A 35 5.53 -2.57 -3.95
N ASN A 36 4.87 -3.33 -4.83
CA ASN A 36 4.95 -3.10 -6.27
C ASN A 36 4.29 -1.78 -6.70
N LEU A 37 3.19 -1.38 -6.05
CA LEU A 37 2.58 -0.08 -6.28
C LEU A 37 3.58 1.04 -5.94
N ALA A 38 4.13 1.03 -4.73
CA ALA A 38 5.11 2.01 -4.29
C ALA A 38 6.32 2.06 -5.23
N ALA A 39 6.92 0.91 -5.56
CA ALA A 39 8.10 0.85 -6.42
C ALA A 39 7.86 1.47 -7.81
N ARG A 40 6.70 1.18 -8.44
CA ARG A 40 6.37 1.73 -9.77
C ARG A 40 6.07 3.22 -9.72
N THR A 41 5.26 3.65 -8.75
CA THR A 41 4.88 5.06 -8.60
C THR A 41 6.10 5.92 -8.29
N LEU A 42 6.89 5.54 -7.27
CA LEU A 42 8.02 6.33 -6.79
C LEU A 42 9.12 6.45 -7.85
N LYS A 43 9.41 5.38 -8.59
CA LYS A 43 10.41 5.40 -9.65
C LYS A 43 10.07 6.44 -10.71
N LEU A 44 8.86 6.35 -11.28
CA LEU A 44 8.43 7.26 -12.34
C LEU A 44 8.24 8.68 -11.82
N ALA A 45 7.68 8.85 -10.62
CA ALA A 45 7.47 10.16 -10.03
C ALA A 45 8.79 10.89 -9.79
N ARG A 46 9.81 10.21 -9.27
CA ARG A 46 11.14 10.78 -9.07
C ARG A 46 11.80 11.20 -10.38
N ASP A 47 11.70 10.39 -11.42
CA ASP A 47 12.27 10.71 -12.73
C ASP A 47 11.62 11.95 -13.36
N LEU A 48 10.34 12.21 -13.04
CA LEU A 48 9.59 13.35 -13.55
C LEU A 48 9.55 14.57 -12.61
N GLY A 49 9.95 14.40 -11.34
CA GLY A 49 9.79 15.42 -10.29
C GLY A 49 8.32 15.66 -9.93
N ALA A 50 7.50 14.61 -9.92
CA ALA A 50 6.09 14.70 -9.54
C ALA A 50 5.94 14.64 -8.02
N GLU A 51 5.22 15.61 -7.45
CA GLU A 51 4.92 15.70 -6.02
C GLU A 51 3.54 15.09 -5.68
N PRO A 52 3.31 14.60 -4.46
CA PRO A 52 2.00 14.11 -4.05
C PRO A 52 0.89 15.15 -4.24
N GLY A 53 -0.19 14.78 -4.92
CA GLY A 53 -1.39 15.60 -5.06
C GLY A 53 -2.46 15.27 -4.03
N GLU A 54 -3.52 16.07 -3.99
CA GLU A 54 -4.73 15.73 -3.23
C GLU A 54 -5.36 14.45 -3.77
N PHE A 55 -5.85 13.61 -2.86
CA PHE A 55 -6.51 12.36 -3.20
C PHE A 55 -7.61 12.04 -2.20
N ALA A 56 -8.74 11.57 -2.71
CA ALA A 56 -9.84 11.08 -1.90
C ALA A 56 -10.41 9.79 -2.52
N HIS A 57 -10.78 8.84 -1.66
CA HIS A 57 -11.43 7.60 -2.08
C HIS A 57 -12.43 7.17 -0.99
N PRO A 58 -13.65 6.72 -1.34
CA PRO A 58 -14.67 6.35 -0.35
C PRO A 58 -14.21 5.25 0.61
N ALA A 59 -13.36 4.33 0.16
CA ALA A 59 -12.80 3.28 1.02
C ALA A 59 -11.99 3.83 2.21
N ALA A 60 -11.49 5.07 2.16
CA ALA A 60 -10.82 5.68 3.31
C ALA A 60 -11.78 6.00 4.46
N ALA A 61 -13.00 6.44 4.15
CA ALA A 61 -14.04 6.63 5.17
C ALA A 61 -14.44 5.28 5.78
N ALA A 62 -14.67 4.27 4.93
CA ALA A 62 -14.99 2.92 5.40
C ALA A 62 -13.87 2.31 6.25
N ALA A 63 -12.59 2.57 5.92
CA ALA A 63 -11.46 2.13 6.72
C ALA A 63 -11.46 2.78 8.11
N ARG A 64 -11.72 4.09 8.20
CA ARG A 64 -11.77 4.83 9.46
C ARG A 64 -12.93 4.36 10.34
N GLU A 65 -14.13 4.20 9.78
CA GLU A 65 -15.29 3.65 10.50
C GLU A 65 -15.00 2.23 11.04
N ALA A 66 -14.35 1.38 10.23
CA ALA A 66 -13.95 0.05 10.66
C ALA A 66 -12.91 0.09 11.80
N TYR A 67 -11.97 1.05 11.78
CA TYR A 67 -11.04 1.25 12.90
C TYR A 67 -11.76 1.67 14.18
N GLU A 68 -12.71 2.60 14.11
CA GLU A 68 -13.52 3.04 15.26
C GLU A 68 -14.35 1.89 15.86
N ALA A 69 -14.81 0.96 15.02
CA ALA A 69 -15.52 -0.25 15.43
C ALA A 69 -14.60 -1.41 15.86
N PHE A 70 -13.28 -1.19 15.96
CA PHE A 70 -12.28 -2.24 16.25
C PHE A 70 -12.26 -3.40 15.24
N GLN A 71 -12.78 -3.18 14.02
CA GLN A 71 -12.82 -4.13 12.91
C GLN A 71 -11.56 -4.00 12.03
N PHE A 72 -10.37 -4.20 12.62
CA PHE A 72 -9.08 -4.00 11.96
C PHE A 72 -8.92 -4.74 10.62
N HIS A 73 -9.39 -5.98 10.56
CA HIS A 73 -9.38 -6.79 9.34
C HIS A 73 -10.16 -6.13 8.19
N ARG A 74 -11.30 -5.48 8.48
CA ARG A 74 -12.07 -4.71 7.49
C ARG A 74 -11.38 -3.39 7.16
N ALA A 75 -10.85 -2.70 8.15
CA ALA A 75 -10.12 -1.45 7.92
C ALA A 75 -8.95 -1.64 6.95
N LEU A 76 -8.16 -2.70 7.15
CA LEU A 76 -7.05 -3.06 6.27
C LEU A 76 -7.54 -3.58 4.91
N ALA A 77 -8.67 -4.29 4.84
CA ALA A 77 -9.28 -4.67 3.56
C ALA A 77 -9.67 -3.44 2.74
N SER A 78 -10.33 -2.45 3.35
CA SER A 78 -10.71 -1.19 2.70
C SER A 78 -9.49 -0.39 2.22
N ALA A 79 -8.39 -0.37 2.99
CA ALA A 79 -7.14 0.22 2.51
C ALA A 79 -6.59 -0.49 1.25
N TRP A 80 -6.75 -1.82 1.16
CA TRP A 80 -6.35 -2.60 -0.02
C TRP A 80 -7.23 -2.37 -1.25
N GLU A 81 -8.47 -1.93 -1.09
CA GLU A 81 -9.29 -1.47 -2.22
C GLU A 81 -8.64 -0.26 -2.91
N ILE A 82 -8.07 0.67 -2.13
CA ILE A 82 -7.35 1.82 -2.68
C ILE A 82 -6.07 1.36 -3.40
N VAL A 83 -5.33 0.42 -2.83
CA VAL A 83 -4.14 -0.17 -3.49
C VAL A 83 -4.52 -0.79 -4.84
N THR A 84 -5.60 -1.56 -4.88
CA THR A 84 -6.11 -2.21 -6.10
C THR A 84 -6.56 -1.20 -7.14
N TYR A 85 -7.29 -0.16 -6.71
CA TYR A 85 -7.71 0.95 -7.57
C TYR A 85 -6.51 1.67 -8.19
N LEU A 86 -5.50 2.01 -7.40
CA LEU A 86 -4.31 2.72 -7.87
C LEU A 86 -3.49 1.87 -8.84
N ASP A 87 -3.36 0.57 -8.58
CA ASP A 87 -2.72 -0.35 -9.50
C ASP A 87 -3.42 -0.36 -10.87
N GLY A 88 -4.75 -0.55 -10.86
CA GLY A 88 -5.58 -0.51 -12.07
C GLY A 88 -5.48 0.84 -12.79
N TYR A 89 -5.51 1.94 -12.06
CA TYR A 89 -5.37 3.29 -12.60
C TYR A 89 -4.03 3.49 -13.32
N LEU A 90 -2.91 3.05 -12.73
CA LEU A 90 -1.60 3.14 -13.37
C LEU A 90 -1.50 2.25 -14.62
N VAL A 91 -2.11 1.07 -14.61
CA VAL A 91 -2.17 0.19 -15.78
C VAL A 91 -2.99 0.81 -16.91
N GLU A 92 -4.16 1.38 -16.59
CA GLU A 92 -5.04 2.03 -17.57
C GLU A 92 -4.37 3.28 -18.17
N LYS A 93 -3.84 4.16 -17.33
CA LYS A 93 -3.23 5.43 -17.78
C LYS A 93 -1.88 5.22 -18.44
N ALA A 94 -1.16 4.17 -18.05
CA ALA A 94 0.15 3.81 -18.57
C ALA A 94 1.10 5.04 -18.66
N PRO A 95 1.43 5.71 -17.53
CA PRO A 95 2.18 6.97 -17.53
C PRO A 95 3.55 6.88 -18.22
N TRP A 96 4.13 5.69 -18.35
CA TRP A 96 5.35 5.43 -19.10
C TRP A 96 5.21 5.59 -20.64
N LYS A 97 3.99 5.78 -21.16
CA LYS A 97 3.71 6.05 -22.57
C LYS A 97 3.16 7.46 -22.82
N GLN A 98 2.93 8.22 -21.76
CA GLN A 98 2.32 9.55 -21.83
C GLN A 98 3.37 10.64 -22.07
N SER A 99 2.93 11.84 -22.44
CA SER A 99 3.77 13.04 -22.37
C SER A 99 4.22 13.32 -20.93
N ARG A 100 5.26 14.15 -20.75
CA ARG A 100 5.79 14.45 -19.42
C ARG A 100 4.74 15.10 -18.51
N GLU A 101 3.94 16.03 -19.03
CA GLU A 101 2.90 16.73 -18.28
C GLU A 101 1.76 15.79 -17.85
N GLU A 102 1.29 14.93 -18.75
CA GLU A 102 0.24 13.94 -18.48
C GLU A 102 0.71 12.87 -17.50
N ALA A 103 1.92 12.36 -17.70
CA ALA A 103 2.53 11.38 -16.79
C ALA A 103 2.68 11.97 -15.39
N ALA A 104 3.14 13.23 -15.29
CA ALA A 104 3.23 13.92 -14.01
C ALA A 104 1.85 14.03 -13.35
N ALA A 105 0.79 14.42 -14.07
CA ALA A 105 -0.56 14.48 -13.51
C ALA A 105 -1.07 13.12 -12.99
N THR A 106 -0.87 12.05 -13.77
CA THR A 106 -1.19 10.67 -13.37
C THR A 106 -0.44 10.27 -12.10
N LEU A 107 0.85 10.61 -12.00
CA LEU A 107 1.69 10.24 -10.86
C LEU A 107 1.39 11.08 -9.61
N ARG A 108 0.97 12.35 -9.74
CA ARG A 108 0.51 13.16 -8.60
C ARG A 108 -0.70 12.51 -7.92
N HIS A 109 -1.67 12.04 -8.72
CA HIS A 109 -2.84 11.30 -8.22
C HIS A 109 -2.44 9.99 -7.53
N ALA A 110 -1.54 9.22 -8.15
CA ALA A 110 -1.07 7.96 -7.59
C ALA A 110 -0.25 8.14 -6.29
N LEU A 111 0.56 9.19 -6.20
CA LEU A 111 1.31 9.53 -4.99
C LEU A 111 0.39 9.98 -3.86
N GLY A 112 -0.62 10.81 -4.15
CA GLY A 112 -1.63 11.20 -3.16
C GLY A 112 -2.36 9.99 -2.59
N GLY A 113 -2.76 9.06 -3.45
CA GLY A 113 -3.37 7.79 -3.04
C GLY A 113 -2.42 6.91 -2.23
N LEU A 114 -1.15 6.83 -2.61
CA LEU A 114 -0.13 6.09 -1.85
C LEU A 114 0.08 6.68 -0.44
N GLN A 115 0.07 8.00 -0.30
CA GLN A 115 0.13 8.66 1.01
C GLN A 115 -1.10 8.34 1.88
N LEU A 116 -2.30 8.37 1.29
CA LEU A 116 -3.52 8.00 2.00
C LEU A 116 -3.50 6.53 2.45
N VAL A 117 -3.03 5.61 1.59
CA VAL A 117 -2.82 4.21 1.99
C VAL A 117 -1.84 4.13 3.16
N CYS A 118 -0.71 4.86 3.10
CA CYS A 118 0.27 4.89 4.19
C CYS A 118 -0.35 5.33 5.52
N GLU A 119 -1.18 6.39 5.52
CA GLU A 119 -1.92 6.84 6.71
C GLU A 119 -2.81 5.72 7.28
N LEU A 120 -3.58 5.04 6.42
CA LEU A 120 -4.53 4.02 6.86
C LEU A 120 -3.88 2.74 7.39
N VAL A 121 -2.64 2.44 7.00
CA VAL A 121 -1.96 1.19 7.38
C VAL A 121 -0.82 1.40 8.38
N GLU A 122 -0.57 2.64 8.80
CA GLU A 122 0.55 3.01 9.67
C GLU A 122 0.56 2.24 10.99
N ALA A 123 -0.60 2.06 11.62
CA ALA A 123 -0.72 1.26 12.84
C ALA A 123 -0.37 -0.23 12.64
N ALA A 124 -0.51 -0.76 11.43
CA ALA A 124 -0.24 -2.16 11.12
C ALA A 124 1.21 -2.41 10.68
N ILE A 125 1.83 -1.46 9.97
CA ILE A 125 3.15 -1.59 9.34
C ILE A 125 3.99 -0.29 9.41
N PRO A 126 4.23 0.28 10.61
CA PRO A 126 4.79 1.62 10.74
C PRO A 126 6.20 1.76 10.15
N GLU A 127 7.05 0.73 10.28
CA GLU A 127 8.42 0.78 9.74
C GLU A 127 8.42 0.77 8.20
N SER A 128 7.43 0.10 7.60
CA SER A 128 7.30 0.05 6.13
C SER A 128 6.73 1.37 5.59
N VAL A 129 5.77 1.96 6.30
CA VAL A 129 5.23 3.28 5.99
C VAL A 129 6.33 4.34 6.08
N ALA A 130 7.14 4.33 7.14
CA ALA A 130 8.27 5.25 7.28
C ALA A 130 9.25 5.15 6.10
N LYS A 131 9.56 3.93 5.63
CA LYS A 131 10.40 3.72 4.43
C LYS A 131 9.77 4.27 3.15
N ILE A 132 8.46 4.10 2.97
CA ILE A 132 7.75 4.64 1.80
C ILE A 132 7.76 6.17 1.83
N ARG A 133 7.38 6.77 2.97
CA ARG A 133 7.38 8.23 3.14
C ARG A 133 8.76 8.84 2.92
N ALA A 134 9.81 8.24 3.49
CA ALA A 134 11.18 8.69 3.24
C ALA A 134 11.56 8.66 1.75
N GLN A 135 11.12 7.65 1.00
CA GLN A 135 11.36 7.58 -0.46
C GLN A 135 10.55 8.62 -1.23
N ILE A 136 9.34 8.97 -0.78
CA ILE A 136 8.58 10.12 -1.33
C ILE A 136 9.35 11.42 -1.11
N GLU A 137 9.96 11.58 0.07
CA GLU A 137 10.76 12.76 0.47
C GLU A 137 12.17 12.79 -0.15
N GLY A 138 12.50 11.84 -1.02
CA GLY A 138 13.75 11.83 -1.78
C GLY A 138 14.87 10.93 -1.24
N ALA A 139 14.60 10.11 -0.21
CA ALA A 139 15.52 9.05 0.17
C ALA A 139 15.75 8.05 -1.00
N PRO A 140 16.91 7.34 -1.02
CA PRO A 140 17.18 6.37 -2.08
C PRO A 140 16.07 5.34 -2.24
N LEU A 141 15.64 5.12 -3.49
CA LEU A 141 14.64 4.09 -3.77
C LEU A 141 15.18 2.70 -3.45
N GLY A 142 14.35 1.89 -2.81
CA GLY A 142 14.70 0.54 -2.39
C GLY A 142 13.47 -0.32 -2.09
N PRO A 143 13.64 -1.65 -2.05
CA PRO A 143 12.54 -2.55 -1.74
C PRO A 143 12.01 -2.29 -0.33
N VAL A 144 10.70 -2.09 -0.21
CA VAL A 144 10.02 -1.90 1.10
C VAL A 144 9.69 -3.25 1.73
N PHE A 145 9.24 -4.19 0.91
CA PHE A 145 8.82 -5.54 1.31
C PHE A 145 9.61 -6.61 0.54
N PRO A 146 10.75 -7.08 1.08
CA PRO A 146 11.45 -8.24 0.52
C PRO A 146 10.53 -9.46 0.55
N ARG A 147 10.55 -10.32 -0.47
CA ARG A 147 9.71 -11.54 -0.48
C ARG A 147 10.06 -12.45 0.71
N ALA A 148 9.04 -13.03 1.32
CA ALA A 148 9.19 -14.01 2.38
C ALA A 148 9.21 -15.44 1.80
N ASP A 149 10.09 -16.30 2.33
CA ASP A 149 10.10 -17.74 2.08
C ASP A 149 9.75 -18.48 3.38
N ALA A 150 8.86 -19.48 3.31
CA ALA A 150 8.45 -20.29 4.45
C ALA A 150 9.62 -21.06 5.10
N LYS A 151 10.75 -21.23 4.38
CA LYS A 151 11.96 -21.87 4.93
C LYS A 151 12.82 -20.93 5.79
N GLU A 152 12.55 -19.64 5.77
CA GLU A 152 13.33 -18.60 6.47
C GLU A 152 12.58 -17.97 7.66
N VAL A 153 11.38 -18.47 7.99
CA VAL A 153 10.51 -17.97 9.07
C VAL A 153 10.44 -18.95 10.23
#